data_AF-A0A962AZ56-F1
#
_entry.id   AF-A0A962AZ56-F1
#
_cell.length_a   1.000
_cell.length_b   1.000
_cell.length_c   1.000
_cell.angle_alpha   90.00
_cell.angle_beta   90.00
_cell.angle_gamma   90.00
#
_symmetry.space_group_name_H-M   'P 1'
#
loop_
_entity.id
_entity.type
_entity.pdbx_description
1 polymer ?
#
loop_
_entity_poly.entity_id
_entity_poly.type
_entity_poly.pdbx_seq_one_letter_code
_entity_poly.pdbx_strand_id
1 'polypeptide(L)'
;LRVSFKEPYGPFEDYFLILNVILPKHIWEGIMEKQKVSDARQLRIDKPIGSGPFKFGRYRKDTESQLIAFKEHFSKPTIDEIVIVVVPSVDGIIGRMQSGEIDFMDGVELTPSQAAQLKSAKHISVVRSNDVNWLHGVTRISWLPWRDYEFRRAWHHTFDRSFLVNTVWEGAARVPKSNTFLVEGNPWHNPNLPAIPPFDLAKAREILKAAGYSWNSNGRLVYPSAKNEAWKARVRKVVKDGYTWGGIKMIES
;
A
#
# COMPACT_ATOMS: atom_id res chain seq x y z
N LEU A 1 17.93 5.93 27.27
CA LEU A 1 18.44 5.98 25.89
C LEU A 1 18.77 7.43 25.56
N ARG A 2 19.94 7.73 24.97
CA ARG A 2 20.26 9.06 24.43
C ARG A 2 20.54 8.94 22.95
N VAL A 3 19.76 9.63 22.13
CA VAL A 3 19.96 9.71 20.68
C VAL A 3 20.47 11.10 20.35
N SER A 4 21.53 11.20 19.56
CA SER A 4 22.13 12.46 19.13
C SER A 4 22.18 12.50 17.61
N PHE A 5 21.59 13.52 17.01
CA PHE A 5 21.62 13.74 15.56
C PHE A 5 22.70 14.75 15.20
N LYS A 6 23.27 14.62 14.00
CA LYS A 6 24.23 15.60 13.45
C LYS A 6 23.55 16.92 13.09
N GLU A 7 22.26 16.86 12.79
CA GLU A 7 21.40 17.99 12.41
C GLU A 7 19.97 17.73 12.89
N PRO A 8 19.10 18.76 12.97
CA PRO A 8 17.70 18.56 13.35
C PRO A 8 16.98 17.55 12.45
N TYR A 9 16.36 16.53 13.05
CA TYR A 9 15.60 15.50 12.34
C TYR A 9 14.15 15.46 12.82
N GLY A 10 13.31 16.26 12.17
CA GLY A 10 11.89 16.40 12.52
C GLY A 10 11.08 15.10 12.56
N PRO A 11 11.24 14.17 11.59
CA PRO A 11 10.48 12.92 11.57
C PRO A 11 10.89 11.87 12.62
N PHE A 12 11.81 12.19 13.55
CA PHE A 12 12.34 11.19 14.47
C PHE A 12 11.25 10.48 15.28
N GLU A 13 10.31 11.23 15.84
CA GLU A 13 9.26 10.67 16.68
C GLU A 13 8.33 9.75 15.86
N ASP A 14 7.85 10.23 14.72
CA ASP A 14 6.87 9.51 13.89
C ASP A 14 7.46 8.33 13.12
N TYR A 15 8.71 8.39 12.67
CA TYR A 15 9.33 7.30 11.91
C TYR A 15 10.16 6.38 12.77
N PHE A 16 11.01 6.91 13.64
CA PHE A 16 11.94 6.06 14.38
C PHE A 16 11.25 5.41 15.58
N LEU A 17 10.58 6.18 16.44
CA LEU A 17 10.01 5.62 17.67
C LEU A 17 8.81 4.71 17.41
N ILE A 18 8.01 4.99 16.37
CA ILE A 18 6.87 4.15 16.00
C ILE A 18 7.30 2.84 15.34
N LEU A 19 8.29 2.87 14.44
CA LEU A 19 8.66 1.69 13.65
C LEU A 19 9.69 0.79 14.35
N ASN A 20 10.39 1.27 15.38
CA ASN A 20 11.42 0.49 16.06
C ASN A 20 10.91 -0.04 17.39
N VAL A 21 10.70 -1.36 17.44
CA VAL A 21 10.35 -2.08 18.67
C VAL A 21 11.59 -2.37 19.52
N ILE A 22 11.41 -2.35 20.84
CA ILE A 22 12.49 -2.68 21.79
C ILE A 22 12.52 -4.20 21.99
N LEU A 23 13.69 -4.81 21.72
CA LEU A 23 13.92 -6.24 21.89
C LEU A 23 14.75 -6.54 23.15
N PRO A 24 14.43 -7.60 23.93
CA PRO A 24 15.20 -7.96 25.11
C PRO A 24 16.59 -8.50 24.75
N LYS A 25 17.64 -7.75 25.09
CA LYS A 25 19.03 -8.08 24.77
C LYS A 25 19.41 -9.53 25.12
N HIS A 26 19.08 -9.99 26.33
CA HIS A 26 19.43 -11.33 26.81
C HIS A 26 18.80 -12.49 26.00
N ILE A 27 17.77 -12.22 25.19
CA ILE A 27 17.17 -13.20 24.28
C ILE A 27 17.79 -13.11 22.89
N TRP A 28 17.88 -11.88 22.36
CA TRP A 28 18.17 -11.64 20.95
C TRP A 28 19.66 -11.44 20.64
N GLU A 29 20.48 -11.12 21.65
CA GLU A 29 21.95 -11.05 21.47
C GLU A 29 22.50 -12.44 21.11
N GLY A 30 23.33 -12.47 20.06
CA GLY A 30 23.96 -13.69 19.58
C GLY A 30 23.05 -14.61 18.75
N ILE A 31 21.81 -14.22 18.43
CA ILE A 31 20.85 -15.14 17.77
C ILE A 31 21.27 -15.53 16.35
N MET A 32 21.91 -14.61 15.62
CA MET A 32 22.41 -14.88 14.27
C MET A 32 23.57 -15.89 14.31
N GLU A 33 24.50 -15.74 15.24
CA GLU A 33 25.60 -16.69 15.45
C GLU A 33 25.07 -18.05 15.90
N LYS A 34 24.12 -18.08 16.85
CA LYS A 34 23.47 -19.31 17.33
C LYS A 34 22.79 -20.07 16.19
N GLN A 35 22.12 -19.37 15.26
CA GLN A 35 21.47 -19.98 14.10
C GLN A 35 22.38 -20.11 12.86
N LYS A 36 23.64 -19.65 12.95
CA LYS A 36 24.63 -19.68 11.86
C LYS A 36 24.13 -18.99 10.57
N VAL A 37 23.45 -17.86 10.72
CA VAL A 37 22.96 -17.05 9.60
C VAL A 37 23.75 -15.75 9.52
N SER A 38 24.08 -15.31 8.30
CA SER A 38 24.73 -14.03 8.04
C SER A 38 23.75 -12.90 7.73
N ASP A 39 22.47 -13.24 7.57
CA ASP A 39 21.39 -12.31 7.26
C ASP A 39 20.21 -12.52 8.20
N ALA A 40 19.77 -11.45 8.86
CA ALA A 40 18.64 -11.49 9.79
C ALA A 40 17.34 -12.00 9.14
N ARG A 41 17.17 -11.84 7.83
CA ARG A 41 16.01 -12.37 7.06
C ARG A 41 15.95 -13.90 7.03
N GLN A 42 17.04 -14.58 7.39
CA GLN A 42 17.12 -16.04 7.44
C GLN A 42 16.80 -16.60 8.83
N LEU A 43 16.65 -15.73 9.85
CA LEU A 43 16.32 -16.15 11.21
C LEU A 43 14.99 -16.92 11.22
N ARG A 44 14.99 -18.03 11.98
CA ARG A 44 13.80 -18.83 12.27
C ARG A 44 13.40 -18.58 13.72
N ILE A 45 12.27 -17.92 13.91
CA ILE A 45 11.75 -17.54 15.24
C ILE A 45 10.43 -18.26 15.45
N ASP A 46 10.47 -19.40 16.14
CA ASP A 46 9.27 -20.21 16.37
C ASP A 46 8.42 -19.67 17.55
N LYS A 47 9.06 -19.00 18.50
CA LYS A 47 8.43 -18.43 19.70
C LYS A 47 8.97 -17.01 19.93
N PRO A 48 8.39 -15.99 19.28
CA PRO A 48 8.87 -14.63 19.42
C PRO A 48 8.67 -14.12 20.85
N ILE A 49 9.73 -13.53 21.42
CA ILE A 49 9.70 -12.88 22.73
C ILE A 49 9.82 -11.37 22.53
N GLY A 50 8.77 -10.66 22.91
CA GLY A 50 8.69 -9.20 22.84
C GLY A 50 8.34 -8.57 24.18
N SER A 51 7.94 -7.30 24.13
CA SER A 51 7.58 -6.48 25.29
C SER A 51 6.11 -6.06 25.30
N GLY A 52 5.29 -6.63 24.40
CA GLY A 52 3.90 -6.22 24.22
C GLY A 52 2.93 -6.80 25.25
N PRO A 53 1.66 -6.36 25.21
CA PRO A 53 0.62 -6.76 26.16
C PRO A 53 0.13 -8.20 25.98
N PHE A 54 0.48 -8.87 24.87
CA PHE A 54 0.21 -10.28 24.65
C PHE A 54 1.50 -11.06 24.35
N LYS A 55 1.57 -12.27 24.89
CA LYS A 55 2.61 -13.26 24.66
C LYS A 55 2.23 -14.15 23.48
N PHE A 56 3.22 -14.64 22.75
CA PHE A 56 2.99 -15.70 21.77
C PHE A 56 2.45 -16.97 22.46
N GLY A 57 1.36 -17.52 21.93
CA GLY A 57 0.80 -18.81 22.35
C GLY A 57 1.21 -19.92 21.39
N ARG A 58 0.43 -20.09 20.32
CA ARG A 58 0.61 -21.13 19.30
C ARG A 58 0.48 -20.54 17.89
N TYR A 59 1.08 -21.20 16.92
CA TYR A 59 0.93 -20.88 15.50
C TYR A 59 0.69 -22.16 14.72
N ARG A 60 -0.39 -22.18 13.94
CA ARG A 60 -0.71 -23.25 12.98
C ARG A 60 -0.71 -22.63 11.60
N LYS A 61 0.28 -23.02 10.80
CA LYS A 61 0.49 -22.49 9.45
C LYS A 61 -0.82 -22.54 8.65
N ASP A 62 -1.13 -21.43 7.97
CA ASP A 62 -2.31 -21.25 7.11
C ASP A 62 -3.66 -21.49 7.81
N THR A 63 -3.68 -21.52 9.15
CA THR A 63 -4.88 -21.82 9.94
C THR A 63 -5.11 -20.75 11.01
N GLU A 64 -4.17 -20.56 11.94
CA GLU A 64 -4.34 -19.60 13.04
C GLU A 64 -3.04 -19.19 13.75
N SER A 65 -3.13 -18.09 14.50
CA SER A 65 -2.14 -17.63 15.47
C SER A 65 -2.83 -17.24 16.78
N GLN A 66 -2.32 -17.71 17.92
CA GLN A 66 -2.82 -17.38 19.26
C GLN A 66 -1.85 -16.44 19.96
N LEU A 67 -2.40 -15.41 20.59
CA LEU A 67 -1.72 -14.52 21.52
C LEU A 67 -2.41 -14.58 22.88
N ILE A 68 -1.66 -14.73 23.97
CA ILE A 68 -2.16 -14.90 25.33
C ILE A 68 -1.84 -13.64 26.13
N ALA A 69 -2.81 -13.09 26.84
CA ALA A 69 -2.63 -11.86 27.61
C ALA A 69 -1.48 -11.95 28.62
N PHE A 70 -0.65 -10.91 28.69
CA PHE A 70 0.32 -10.71 29.76
C PHE A 70 -0.31 -9.84 30.85
N LYS A 71 -0.92 -10.47 31.86
CA LYS A 71 -1.71 -9.78 32.90
C LYS A 71 -0.89 -8.87 33.84
N GLU A 72 0.44 -8.98 33.81
CA GLU A 72 1.38 -8.13 34.55
C GLU A 72 1.98 -7.01 33.68
N HIS A 73 1.58 -6.92 32.41
CA HIS A 73 2.04 -5.85 31.52
C HIS A 73 1.57 -4.48 32.05
N PHE A 74 2.42 -3.46 31.91
CA PHE A 74 2.12 -2.09 32.33
C PHE A 74 0.87 -1.50 31.64
N SER A 75 0.54 -2.00 30.45
CA SER A 75 -0.74 -1.78 29.75
C SER A 75 -1.50 -3.11 29.69
N LYS A 76 -2.17 -3.46 30.79
CA LYS A 76 -2.79 -4.78 31.00
C LYS A 76 -4.00 -4.99 30.06
N PRO A 77 -4.04 -6.08 29.26
CA PRO A 77 -5.23 -6.43 28.49
C PRO A 77 -6.46 -6.75 29.35
N THR A 78 -7.63 -6.35 28.87
CA THR A 78 -8.94 -6.73 29.44
C THR A 78 -9.38 -8.12 28.98
N ILE A 79 -8.99 -8.55 27.78
CA ILE A 79 -9.24 -9.90 27.24
C ILE A 79 -8.12 -10.89 27.62
N ASP A 80 -8.41 -12.18 27.55
CA ASP A 80 -7.47 -13.25 27.94
C ASP A 80 -6.63 -13.78 26.78
N GLU A 81 -7.22 -13.82 25.58
CA GLU A 81 -6.60 -14.40 24.38
C GLU A 81 -7.07 -13.65 23.13
N ILE A 82 -6.21 -13.60 22.12
CA ILE A 82 -6.55 -13.26 20.74
C ILE A 82 -6.23 -14.48 19.89
N VAL A 83 -7.22 -14.99 19.14
CA VAL A 83 -7.00 -16.00 18.11
C VAL A 83 -7.24 -15.37 16.75
N ILE A 84 -6.17 -15.22 16.00
CA ILE A 84 -6.20 -14.75 14.62
C ILE A 84 -6.40 -15.98 13.75
N VAL A 85 -7.53 -16.07 13.05
CA VAL A 85 -7.88 -17.21 12.18
C VAL A 85 -7.75 -16.81 10.71
N VAL A 86 -7.23 -17.71 9.88
CA VAL A 86 -7.13 -17.51 8.44
C VAL A 86 -8.43 -17.96 7.80
N VAL A 87 -9.09 -17.05 7.08
CA VAL A 87 -10.30 -17.36 6.31
C VAL A 87 -10.08 -16.90 4.87
N PRO A 88 -10.15 -17.80 3.88
CA PRO A 88 -9.70 -17.49 2.52
C PRO A 88 -10.69 -16.66 1.71
N SER A 89 -11.90 -16.40 2.21
CA SER A 89 -12.93 -15.63 1.51
C SER A 89 -13.67 -14.68 2.45
N VAL A 90 -14.07 -13.53 1.90
CA VAL A 90 -14.87 -12.52 2.62
C VAL A 90 -16.22 -13.08 3.04
N ASP A 91 -16.89 -13.85 2.17
CA ASP A 91 -18.17 -14.48 2.50
C ASP A 91 -18.03 -15.48 3.67
N GLY A 92 -16.90 -16.19 3.74
CA GLY A 92 -16.58 -17.06 4.87
C GLY A 92 -16.41 -16.28 6.18
N ILE A 93 -15.76 -15.11 6.13
CA ILE A 93 -15.62 -14.22 7.29
C ILE A 93 -17.00 -13.72 7.73
N ILE A 94 -17.83 -13.27 6.79
CA ILE A 94 -19.19 -12.79 7.08
C ILE A 94 -20.02 -13.88 7.78
N GLY A 95 -20.01 -15.11 7.24
CA GLY A 95 -20.74 -16.23 7.85
C GLY A 95 -20.26 -16.56 9.27
N ARG A 96 -18.94 -16.56 9.51
CA ARG A 96 -18.35 -16.83 10.82
C ARG A 96 -18.57 -15.69 11.82
N MET A 97 -18.65 -14.45 11.35
CA MET A 97 -19.09 -13.33 12.20
C MET A 97 -20.58 -13.46 12.57
N GLN A 98 -21.44 -13.79 11.61
CA GLN A 98 -22.87 -14.00 11.85
C GLN A 98 -23.15 -15.15 12.83
N SER A 99 -22.36 -16.23 12.80
CA SER A 99 -22.47 -17.33 13.77
C SER A 99 -21.88 -17.02 15.15
N GLY A 100 -21.12 -15.92 15.28
CA GLY A 100 -20.40 -15.56 16.50
C GLY A 100 -19.08 -16.32 16.71
N GLU A 101 -18.55 -16.94 15.66
CA GLU A 101 -17.23 -17.60 15.71
C GLU A 101 -16.06 -16.60 15.55
N ILE A 102 -16.32 -15.44 14.95
CA ILE A 102 -15.38 -14.32 14.83
C ILE A 102 -15.98 -13.08 15.49
N ASP A 103 -15.28 -12.52 16.47
CA ASP A 103 -15.69 -11.30 17.19
C ASP A 103 -15.30 -10.02 16.46
N PHE A 104 -14.17 -10.05 15.74
CA PHE A 104 -13.59 -8.88 15.09
C PHE A 104 -12.91 -9.23 13.77
N MET A 105 -13.03 -8.35 12.79
CA MET A 105 -12.40 -8.47 11.49
C MET A 105 -11.36 -7.35 11.33
N ASP A 106 -10.12 -7.76 11.12
CA ASP A 106 -8.98 -6.87 10.85
C ASP A 106 -8.40 -7.16 9.47
N GLY A 107 -7.89 -6.13 8.79
CA GLY A 107 -7.17 -6.27 7.52
C GLY A 107 -8.03 -6.67 6.30
N VAL A 108 -9.35 -6.57 6.39
CA VAL A 108 -10.29 -6.83 5.28
C VAL A 108 -11.22 -5.63 5.10
N GLU A 109 -11.23 -5.08 3.89
CA GLU A 109 -12.18 -4.05 3.49
C GLU A 109 -13.46 -4.71 2.94
N LEU A 110 -14.62 -4.35 3.49
CA LEU A 110 -15.91 -4.78 2.97
C LEU A 110 -16.48 -3.77 1.98
N THR A 111 -17.10 -4.26 0.91
CA THR A 111 -18.00 -3.42 0.12
C THR A 111 -19.25 -3.05 0.95
N PRO A 112 -19.94 -1.95 0.64
CA PRO A 112 -21.23 -1.61 1.25
C PRO A 112 -22.25 -2.75 1.25
N SER A 113 -22.35 -3.51 0.16
CA SER A 113 -23.24 -4.67 0.04
C SER A 113 -22.84 -5.80 0.99
N GLN A 114 -21.54 -6.13 1.08
CA GLN A 114 -21.02 -7.09 2.05
C GLN A 114 -21.26 -6.66 3.49
N ALA A 115 -20.99 -5.40 3.81
CA ALA A 115 -21.26 -4.83 5.12
C ALA A 115 -22.76 -4.84 5.47
N ALA A 116 -23.65 -4.69 4.48
CA ALA A 116 -25.08 -4.78 4.69
C ALA A 116 -25.53 -6.19 5.10
N GLN A 117 -24.84 -7.25 4.67
CA GLN A 117 -25.15 -8.63 5.07
C GLN A 117 -24.95 -8.86 6.57
N LEU A 118 -24.01 -8.15 7.20
CA LEU A 118 -23.74 -8.25 8.64
C LEU A 118 -24.83 -7.58 9.49
N LYS A 119 -25.63 -6.66 8.92
CA LYS A 119 -26.67 -5.93 9.67
C LYS A 119 -27.82 -6.82 10.16
N SER A 120 -27.99 -8.01 9.59
CA SER A 120 -29.01 -8.97 10.03
C SER A 120 -28.70 -9.58 11.40
N ALA A 121 -27.42 -9.62 11.78
CA ALA A 121 -26.95 -10.14 13.06
C ALA A 121 -26.92 -9.03 14.12
N LYS A 122 -27.84 -9.09 15.09
CA LYS A 122 -28.02 -8.03 16.10
C LYS A 122 -26.81 -7.84 17.03
N HIS A 123 -25.94 -8.84 17.14
CA HIS A 123 -24.72 -8.78 17.96
C HIS A 123 -23.53 -8.16 17.23
N ILE A 124 -23.68 -7.80 15.95
CA ILE A 124 -22.59 -7.23 15.14
C ILE A 124 -22.81 -5.73 14.97
N SER A 125 -21.76 -4.97 15.25
CA SER A 125 -21.70 -3.53 14.95
C SER A 125 -20.85 -3.30 13.71
N VAL A 126 -21.42 -2.62 12.71
CA VAL A 126 -20.68 -2.18 11.51
C VAL A 126 -20.26 -0.73 11.71
N VAL A 127 -18.95 -0.50 11.78
CA VAL A 127 -18.37 0.85 11.91
C VAL A 127 -17.81 1.28 10.57
N ARG A 128 -18.16 2.48 10.12
CA ARG A 128 -17.57 3.13 8.94
C ARG A 128 -16.70 4.29 9.40
N SER A 129 -15.42 4.24 9.07
CA SER A 129 -14.46 5.34 9.26
C SER A 129 -13.96 5.86 7.91
N ASN A 130 -13.39 7.06 7.92
CA ASN A 130 -12.63 7.53 6.77
C ASN A 130 -11.25 6.89 6.83
N ASP A 131 -10.87 6.22 5.74
CA ASP A 131 -9.51 5.75 5.55
C ASP A 131 -8.66 6.88 4.94
N VAL A 132 -7.41 6.97 5.38
CA VAL A 132 -6.38 7.86 4.80
C VAL A 132 -5.54 7.14 3.75
N ASN A 133 -5.86 5.88 3.45
CA ASN A 133 -5.25 5.11 2.37
C ASN A 133 -5.62 5.68 0.98
N TRP A 134 -4.80 5.36 -0.02
CA TRP A 134 -5.01 5.78 -1.40
C TRP A 134 -4.59 4.67 -2.37
N LEU A 135 -5.44 4.40 -3.35
CA LEU A 135 -5.10 3.51 -4.46
C LEU A 135 -4.45 4.31 -5.59
N HIS A 136 -3.30 3.85 -6.06
CA HIS A 136 -2.57 4.50 -7.15
C HIS A 136 -1.87 3.48 -8.04
N GLY A 137 -1.70 3.83 -9.32
CA GLY A 137 -0.87 3.08 -10.24
C GLY A 137 0.58 3.59 -10.19
N VAL A 138 1.52 2.69 -9.90
CA VAL A 138 2.96 3.01 -9.95
C VAL A 138 3.51 2.59 -11.31
N THR A 139 3.88 3.56 -12.14
CA THR A 139 4.44 3.28 -13.47
C THR A 139 5.95 3.07 -13.37
N ARG A 140 6.48 2.01 -13.98
CA ARG A 140 7.93 1.80 -14.10
C ARG A 140 8.49 2.73 -15.18
N ILE A 141 8.88 3.95 -14.79
CA ILE A 141 9.36 4.99 -15.71
C ILE A 141 10.62 4.62 -16.50
N SER A 142 11.37 3.59 -16.08
CA SER A 142 12.53 3.11 -16.82
C SER A 142 12.16 2.34 -18.10
N TRP A 143 10.90 1.96 -18.30
CA TRP A 143 10.47 1.12 -19.43
C TRP A 143 9.54 1.88 -20.37
N LEU A 144 9.60 1.62 -21.67
CA LEU A 144 8.59 2.09 -22.61
C LEU A 144 7.26 1.31 -22.39
N PRO A 145 6.09 1.95 -22.52
CA PRO A 145 5.88 3.36 -22.89
C PRO A 145 5.98 4.33 -21.70
N TRP A 146 6.06 3.83 -20.46
CA TRP A 146 5.99 4.61 -19.22
C TRP A 146 7.06 5.68 -19.07
N ARG A 147 8.18 5.51 -19.76
CA ARG A 147 9.24 6.52 -19.85
C ARG A 147 8.78 7.82 -20.49
N ASP A 148 7.87 7.73 -21.46
CA ASP A 148 7.35 8.88 -22.18
C ASP A 148 6.32 9.65 -21.34
N TYR A 149 6.64 10.90 -21.01
CA TYR A 149 5.75 11.78 -20.28
C TYR A 149 4.41 12.01 -20.99
N GLU A 150 4.41 12.13 -22.31
CA GLU A 150 3.16 12.35 -23.06
C GLU A 150 2.27 11.12 -23.04
N PHE A 151 2.87 9.92 -23.04
CA PHE A 151 2.13 8.69 -22.83
C PHE A 151 1.47 8.66 -21.45
N ARG A 152 2.23 9.02 -20.39
CA ARG A 152 1.67 9.09 -19.02
C ARG A 152 0.54 10.12 -18.92
N ARG A 153 0.64 11.26 -19.63
CA ARG A 153 -0.45 12.25 -19.70
C ARG A 153 -1.70 11.68 -20.35
N ALA A 154 -1.57 11.04 -21.51
CA ALA A 154 -2.69 10.40 -22.17
C ALA A 154 -3.33 9.31 -21.29
N TRP A 155 -2.50 8.52 -20.59
CA TRP A 155 -2.95 7.46 -19.69
C TRP A 155 -3.80 7.98 -18.52
N HIS A 156 -3.60 9.21 -18.03
CA HIS A 156 -4.46 9.75 -16.97
C HIS A 156 -5.93 9.90 -17.40
N HIS A 157 -6.16 10.17 -18.68
CA HIS A 157 -7.48 10.31 -19.28
C HIS A 157 -8.16 8.97 -19.60
N THR A 158 -7.49 7.82 -19.41
CA THR A 158 -8.07 6.50 -19.70
C THR A 158 -8.76 5.86 -18.50
N PHE A 159 -8.72 6.49 -17.32
CA PHE A 159 -9.37 5.97 -16.11
C PHE A 159 -10.65 6.71 -15.79
N ASP A 160 -11.76 5.99 -15.93
CA ASP A 160 -13.04 6.42 -15.37
C ASP A 160 -13.06 6.12 -13.87
N ARG A 161 -12.51 7.05 -13.09
CA ARG A 161 -12.43 6.95 -11.62
C ARG A 161 -13.82 6.92 -10.99
N SER A 162 -14.78 7.65 -11.56
CA SER A 162 -16.15 7.68 -11.07
C SER A 162 -16.82 6.33 -11.27
N PHE A 163 -16.66 5.72 -12.45
CA PHE A 163 -17.11 4.35 -12.69
C PHE A 163 -16.48 3.37 -11.70
N LEU A 164 -15.16 3.44 -11.48
CA LEU A 164 -14.50 2.55 -10.51
C LEU A 164 -15.06 2.74 -9.09
N VAL A 165 -15.19 3.97 -8.62
CA VAL A 165 -15.78 4.27 -7.30
C VAL A 165 -17.19 3.72 -7.18
N ASN A 166 -18.03 3.92 -8.19
CA ASN A 166 -19.42 3.51 -8.16
C ASN A 166 -19.62 1.99 -8.34
N THR A 167 -18.79 1.35 -9.16
CA THR A 167 -18.97 -0.07 -9.53
C THR A 167 -18.17 -1.00 -8.63
N VAL A 168 -16.91 -0.68 -8.35
CA VAL A 168 -16.00 -1.56 -7.58
C VAL A 168 -16.16 -1.33 -6.08
N TRP A 169 -16.25 -0.07 -5.65
CA TRP A 169 -16.39 0.30 -4.24
C TRP A 169 -17.83 0.62 -3.83
N GLU A 170 -18.80 0.52 -4.76
CA GLU A 170 -20.22 0.82 -4.51
C GLU A 170 -20.45 2.19 -3.84
N GLY A 171 -19.63 3.19 -4.20
CA GLY A 171 -19.67 4.54 -3.63
C GLY A 171 -19.00 4.68 -2.25
N ALA A 172 -18.32 3.66 -1.75
CA ALA A 172 -17.59 3.73 -0.48
C ALA A 172 -16.29 4.54 -0.55
N ALA A 173 -15.75 4.73 -1.75
CA ALA A 173 -14.53 5.48 -2.02
C ALA A 173 -14.82 6.92 -2.47
N ARG A 174 -13.78 7.77 -2.48
CA ARG A 174 -13.85 9.15 -3.00
C ARG A 174 -12.92 9.31 -4.18
N VAL A 175 -13.38 10.02 -5.21
CA VAL A 175 -12.48 10.45 -6.29
C VAL A 175 -11.59 11.58 -5.74
N PRO A 176 -10.26 11.42 -5.75
CA PRO A 176 -9.36 12.47 -5.27
C PRO A 176 -9.42 13.71 -6.16
N LYS A 177 -9.31 14.90 -5.56
CA LYS A 177 -9.30 16.18 -6.29
C LYS A 177 -8.01 16.36 -7.10
N SER A 178 -6.89 15.90 -6.56
CA SER A 178 -5.54 16.08 -7.12
C SER A 178 -4.70 14.81 -6.96
N ASN A 179 -3.68 14.65 -7.81
CA ASN A 179 -2.71 13.56 -7.70
C ASN A 179 -1.73 13.82 -6.53
N THR A 180 -2.08 13.39 -5.32
CA THR A 180 -1.24 13.52 -4.12
C THR A 180 -1.39 12.30 -3.21
N PHE A 181 -0.31 11.99 -2.48
CA PHE A 181 -0.33 10.99 -1.40
C PHE A 181 -0.80 11.58 -0.06
N LEU A 182 -0.81 12.91 0.04
CA LEU A 182 -1.31 13.63 1.21
C LEU A 182 -2.80 13.89 0.99
N VAL A 183 -3.63 12.90 1.30
CA VAL A 183 -5.09 12.95 1.11
C VAL A 183 -5.77 13.91 2.10
N GLU A 184 -7.02 14.26 1.84
CA GLU A 184 -7.83 15.06 2.74
C GLU A 184 -7.91 14.40 4.14
N GLY A 185 -7.63 15.17 5.20
CA GLY A 185 -7.47 14.67 6.57
C GLY A 185 -6.01 14.52 7.01
N ASN A 186 -5.05 14.50 6.08
CA ASN A 186 -3.63 14.59 6.41
C ASN A 186 -3.25 16.05 6.76
N PRO A 187 -2.49 16.32 7.85
CA PRO A 187 -2.09 17.68 8.25
C PRO A 187 -1.32 18.46 7.18
N TRP A 188 -0.67 17.77 6.25
CA TRP A 188 0.10 18.36 5.16
C TRP A 188 -0.65 18.38 3.82
N HIS A 189 -1.96 18.10 3.81
CA HIS A 189 -2.78 18.16 2.61
C HIS A 189 -2.77 19.57 1.99
N ASN A 190 -2.46 19.66 0.70
CA ASN A 190 -2.56 20.91 -0.06
C ASN A 190 -3.80 20.85 -0.99
N PRO A 191 -4.87 21.62 -0.69
CA PRO A 191 -6.08 21.62 -1.50
C PRO A 191 -5.93 22.38 -2.83
N ASN A 192 -4.86 23.16 -3.00
CA ASN A 192 -4.63 24.02 -4.17
C ASN A 192 -3.83 23.33 -5.29
N LEU A 193 -3.65 22.01 -5.21
CA LEU A 193 -2.96 21.25 -6.26
C LEU A 193 -3.79 21.18 -7.55
N PRO A 194 -3.12 21.05 -8.72
CA PRO A 194 -3.83 20.87 -9.98
C PRO A 194 -4.80 19.69 -9.94
N ALA A 195 -5.97 19.88 -10.54
CA ALA A 195 -6.99 18.85 -10.62
C ALA A 195 -6.49 17.64 -11.43
N ILE A 196 -7.01 16.46 -11.07
CA ILE A 196 -6.76 15.25 -11.86
C ILE A 196 -7.40 15.40 -13.25
N PRO A 197 -6.71 15.04 -14.34
CA PRO A 197 -7.30 15.03 -15.67
C PRO A 197 -8.57 14.16 -15.73
N PRO A 198 -9.66 14.65 -16.34
CA PRO A 198 -10.91 13.90 -16.42
C PRO A 198 -10.77 12.68 -17.34
N PHE A 199 -11.68 11.71 -17.19
CA PHE A 199 -11.79 10.61 -18.14
C PHE A 199 -12.22 11.14 -19.52
N ASP A 200 -11.37 10.97 -20.52
CA ASP A 200 -11.61 11.44 -21.89
C ASP A 200 -10.72 10.67 -22.88
N LEU A 201 -11.29 9.62 -23.48
CA LEU A 201 -10.56 8.80 -24.45
C LEU A 201 -10.23 9.54 -25.74
N ALA A 202 -11.02 10.56 -26.12
CA ALA A 202 -10.72 11.37 -27.31
C ALA A 202 -9.47 12.23 -27.05
N LYS A 203 -9.40 12.86 -25.88
CA LYS A 203 -8.23 13.64 -25.45
C LYS A 203 -6.99 12.78 -25.30
N ALA A 204 -7.12 11.57 -24.75
CA ALA A 204 -6.02 10.61 -24.66
C ALA A 204 -5.45 10.29 -26.07
N ARG A 205 -6.33 10.03 -27.05
CA ARG A 205 -5.93 9.76 -28.44
C ARG A 205 -5.30 10.97 -29.11
N GLU A 206 -5.82 12.18 -28.87
CA GLU A 206 -5.24 13.44 -29.36
C GLU A 206 -3.80 13.62 -28.88
N ILE A 207 -3.56 13.47 -27.56
CA ILE A 207 -2.23 13.58 -26.96
C ILE A 207 -1.27 12.54 -27.55
N LEU A 208 -1.71 11.27 -27.67
CA LEU A 208 -0.90 10.20 -28.23
C LEU A 208 -0.54 10.46 -29.71
N LYS A 209 -1.48 10.92 -30.53
CA LYS A 209 -1.22 11.30 -31.93
C LYS A 209 -0.18 12.41 -32.03
N ALA A 210 -0.35 13.48 -31.25
CA ALA A 210 0.60 14.59 -31.19
C ALA A 210 1.99 14.14 -30.72
N ALA A 211 2.04 13.13 -29.84
CA ALA A 211 3.26 12.51 -29.35
C ALA A 211 3.94 11.55 -30.35
N GLY A 212 3.33 11.31 -31.52
CA GLY A 212 3.82 10.48 -32.61
C GLY A 212 3.34 9.03 -32.59
N TYR A 213 2.47 8.66 -31.65
CA TYR A 213 1.89 7.31 -31.60
C TYR A 213 0.80 7.17 -32.67
N SER A 214 0.62 5.95 -33.14
CA SER A 214 -0.41 5.61 -34.12
C SER A 214 -1.16 4.36 -33.72
N TRP A 215 -2.12 3.93 -34.54
CA TRP A 215 -2.84 2.68 -34.35
C TRP A 215 -2.74 1.87 -35.63
N ASN A 216 -2.54 0.55 -35.50
CA ASN A 216 -2.62 -0.35 -36.64
C ASN A 216 -4.08 -0.65 -37.02
N SER A 217 -4.28 -1.44 -38.09
CA SER A 217 -5.60 -1.84 -38.59
C SER A 217 -6.48 -2.54 -37.54
N ASN A 218 -5.87 -3.17 -36.53
CA ASN A 218 -6.57 -3.85 -35.44
C ASN A 218 -6.82 -2.93 -34.24
N GLY A 219 -6.59 -1.62 -34.37
CA GLY A 219 -6.77 -0.65 -33.29
C GLY A 219 -5.76 -0.80 -32.15
N ARG A 220 -4.62 -1.48 -32.36
CA ARG A 220 -3.54 -1.57 -31.36
C ARG A 220 -2.63 -0.35 -31.48
N LEU A 221 -2.26 0.21 -30.34
CA LEU A 221 -1.33 1.33 -30.28
C LEU A 221 0.05 0.89 -30.81
N VAL A 222 0.64 1.72 -31.66
CA VAL A 222 1.95 1.54 -32.26
C VAL A 222 2.85 2.69 -31.79
N TYR A 223 4.07 2.33 -31.39
CA TYR A 223 5.07 3.31 -30.98
C TYR A 223 5.44 4.25 -32.12
N PRO A 224 5.86 5.49 -31.79
CA PRO A 224 6.48 6.36 -32.78
C PRO A 224 7.68 5.66 -33.42
N SER A 225 7.91 5.96 -34.71
CA SER A 225 9.05 5.41 -35.44
C SER A 225 10.38 5.70 -34.73
N ALA A 226 11.33 4.77 -34.78
CA ALA A 226 12.70 5.00 -34.32
C ALA A 226 13.42 6.15 -35.09
N LYS A 227 12.85 6.62 -36.21
CA LYS A 227 13.32 7.81 -36.94
C LYS A 227 12.72 9.13 -36.40
N ASN A 228 11.75 9.07 -35.48
CA ASN A 228 11.16 10.26 -34.86
C ASN A 228 12.12 10.82 -33.79
N GLU A 229 12.91 11.83 -34.17
CA GLU A 229 13.90 12.45 -33.27
C GLU A 229 13.26 13.10 -32.04
N ALA A 230 12.09 13.72 -32.17
CA ALA A 230 11.38 14.35 -31.06
C ALA A 230 10.91 13.32 -30.02
N TRP A 231 10.42 12.16 -30.46
CA TRP A 231 10.09 11.05 -29.57
C TRP A 231 11.33 10.46 -28.91
N LYS A 232 12.39 10.18 -29.69
CA LYS A 232 13.66 9.67 -29.15
C LYS A 232 14.25 10.59 -28.08
N ALA A 233 14.25 11.91 -28.32
CA ALA A 233 14.71 12.88 -27.34
C ALA A 233 13.91 12.82 -26.03
N ARG A 234 12.58 12.67 -26.10
CA ARG A 234 11.72 12.50 -24.91
C ARG A 234 11.98 11.21 -24.16
N VAL A 235 12.19 10.09 -24.87
CA VAL A 235 12.32 8.76 -24.24
C VAL A 235 13.76 8.34 -23.95
N ARG A 236 14.76 9.17 -24.24
CA ARG A 236 16.15 8.95 -23.77
C ARG A 236 16.35 9.51 -22.37
N LYS A 237 15.78 10.68 -22.10
CA LYS A 237 15.99 11.42 -20.86
C LYS A 237 15.10 10.91 -19.73
N VAL A 238 15.56 9.90 -18.97
CA VAL A 238 14.84 9.48 -17.75
C VAL A 238 15.24 10.32 -16.54
N VAL A 239 16.45 10.86 -16.56
CA VAL A 239 17.09 11.49 -15.40
C VAL A 239 18.08 12.56 -15.88
N LYS A 240 18.40 13.55 -15.04
CA LYS A 240 19.44 14.55 -15.34
C LYS A 240 20.78 13.84 -15.57
N ASP A 241 21.65 14.40 -16.41
CA ASP A 241 23.02 13.88 -16.55
C ASP A 241 23.69 13.74 -15.17
N GLY A 242 24.20 12.54 -14.87
CA GLY A 242 24.83 12.23 -13.58
C GLY A 242 23.89 11.83 -12.43
N TYR A 243 22.57 11.80 -12.63
CA TYR A 243 21.64 11.38 -11.57
C TYR A 243 21.67 9.86 -11.37
N THR A 244 21.90 9.46 -10.11
CA THR A 244 21.82 8.08 -9.65
C THR A 244 20.57 7.92 -8.79
N TRP A 245 19.68 7.00 -9.16
CA TRP A 245 18.57 6.66 -8.30
C TRP A 245 19.08 5.68 -7.24
N GLY A 246 19.17 6.13 -5.98
CA GLY A 246 19.68 5.29 -4.88
C GLY A 246 21.12 4.79 -5.09
N GLY A 247 21.96 5.55 -5.79
CA GLY A 247 23.34 5.14 -6.11
C GLY A 247 23.50 4.26 -7.36
N ILE A 248 22.40 3.90 -8.05
CA ILE A 248 22.42 3.10 -9.27
C ILE A 248 22.48 4.03 -10.49
N LYS A 249 23.54 3.89 -11.29
CA LYS A 249 23.69 4.56 -12.58
C LYS A 249 22.79 3.85 -13.60
N MET A 250 21.70 4.49 -13.99
CA MET A 250 20.84 3.95 -15.04
C MET A 250 21.58 4.06 -16.36
N ILE A 251 21.99 2.93 -16.93
CA ILE A 251 22.64 2.89 -18.24
C ILE A 251 21.57 3.22 -19.29
N GLU A 252 21.85 4.20 -20.14
CA GLU A 252 21.05 4.42 -21.34
C GLU A 252 21.23 3.22 -22.26
N SER A 253 20.19 2.38 -22.40
CA SER A 253 20.03 1.48 -23.54
C SER A 253 18.95 1.98 -24.48
#